data_AF-A0A382SXB0-F1
#
_entry.id   AF-A0A382SXB0-F1
#
_cell.length_a   1.000
_cell.length_b   1.000
_cell.length_c   1.000
_cell.angle_alpha   90.00
_cell.angle_beta   90.00
_cell.angle_gamma   90.00
#
_symmetry.space_group_name_H-M   'P 1'
#
loop_
_entity.id
_entity.type
_entity.pdbx_description
1 polymer ?
#
loop_
_entity_poly.entity_id
_entity_poly.type
_entity_poly.pdbx_seq_one_letter_code
_entity_poly.pdbx_strand_id
1 'polypeptide(L)'
;LSRVNNELYEHLIPQKITHIDSYYAYTAAFKWNSTYTGLHRDVVVDALIAEGIPAFKGYHRLMCDHPMFKRKIAFGSNSYPWIDKSIDYHEVSVPNARQLVENEFIGFLQIGYPNKEIDMDDIISAFKKIIKNSDSLMNYESKTITLNIGR
;
A
#
# COMPACT_ATOMS: atom_id res chain seq x y z
N LEU A 1 -9.16 13.68 5.14
CA LEU A 1 -8.77 13.63 3.71
C LEU A 1 -8.60 15.01 3.06
N SER A 2 -9.46 16.00 3.34
CA SER A 2 -9.34 17.37 2.81
C SER A 2 -7.95 17.98 2.99
N ARG A 3 -7.36 17.82 4.18
CA ARG A 3 -6.00 18.32 4.47
C ARG A 3 -4.91 17.66 3.63
N VAL A 4 -4.94 16.35 3.46
CA VAL A 4 -4.00 15.64 2.56
C VAL A 4 -4.11 16.18 1.13
N ASN A 5 -5.35 16.38 0.64
CA ASN A 5 -5.60 16.93 -0.69
C ASN A 5 -5.19 18.40 -0.85
N ASN A 6 -5.03 19.15 0.24
CA ASN A 6 -4.62 20.55 0.19
C ASN A 6 -3.11 20.72 0.45
N GLU A 7 -2.56 19.91 1.35
CA GLU A 7 -1.21 20.10 1.90
C GLU A 7 -0.18 19.15 1.29
N LEU A 8 -0.60 17.99 0.76
CA LEU A 8 0.29 16.90 0.33
C LEU A 8 -0.08 16.33 -1.06
N TYR A 9 -0.92 17.01 -1.84
CA TYR A 9 -1.52 16.47 -3.07
C TYR A 9 -0.52 16.01 -4.14
N GLU A 10 0.67 16.63 -4.19
CA GLU A 10 1.73 16.26 -5.13
C GLU A 10 2.35 14.91 -4.79
N HIS A 11 2.37 14.57 -3.49
CA HIS A 11 3.11 13.45 -2.92
C HIS A 11 2.21 12.28 -2.54
N LEU A 12 0.98 12.56 -2.10
CA LEU A 12 0.10 11.58 -1.50
C LEU A 12 -1.33 11.72 -2.03
N ILE A 13 -1.82 10.66 -2.68
CA ILE A 13 -3.17 10.60 -3.24
C ILE A 13 -4.00 9.64 -2.38
N PRO A 14 -5.00 10.11 -1.61
CA PRO A 14 -5.84 9.23 -0.82
C PRO A 14 -6.80 8.41 -1.68
N GLN A 15 -7.25 7.28 -1.13
CA GLN A 15 -8.37 6.54 -1.71
C GLN A 15 -9.62 7.42 -1.87
N LYS A 16 -10.30 7.27 -3.01
CA LYS A 16 -11.57 7.95 -3.27
C LYS A 16 -12.69 7.26 -2.48
N ILE A 17 -13.35 8.00 -1.59
CA ILE A 17 -14.56 7.52 -0.91
C ILE A 17 -15.75 7.75 -1.86
N THR A 18 -16.45 6.67 -2.23
CA THR A 18 -17.58 6.74 -3.18
C THR A 18 -18.96 6.77 -2.51
N HIS A 19 -19.05 6.35 -1.25
CA HIS A 19 -20.31 6.28 -0.49
C HIS A 19 -20.13 6.92 0.89
N ILE A 20 -20.08 8.25 0.94
CA ILE A 20 -19.70 8.99 2.16
C ILE A 20 -20.64 8.73 3.34
N ASP A 21 -21.94 8.54 3.07
CA ASP A 21 -22.97 8.38 4.11
C ASP A 21 -22.94 7.01 4.81
N SER A 22 -22.25 6.02 4.22
CA SER A 22 -22.15 4.66 4.76
C SER A 22 -20.70 4.21 4.98
N TYR A 23 -19.73 5.09 4.74
CA TYR A 23 -18.32 4.77 4.84
C TYR A 23 -17.82 4.94 6.28
N TYR A 24 -17.22 3.88 6.81
CA TYR A 24 -16.52 3.87 8.10
C TYR A 24 -15.09 3.38 7.89
N ALA A 25 -14.11 4.25 8.14
CA ALA A 25 -12.70 3.91 7.95
C ALA A 25 -12.14 3.15 9.16
N TYR A 26 -11.84 1.87 8.98
CA TYR A 26 -10.92 1.15 9.88
C TYR A 26 -9.50 1.12 9.32
N THR A 27 -9.40 1.28 7.99
CA THR A 27 -8.15 1.32 7.23
C THR A 27 -8.20 2.45 6.21
N ALA A 28 -7.04 2.88 5.75
CA ALA A 28 -6.88 3.85 4.68
C ALA A 28 -5.69 3.45 3.84
N ALA A 29 -5.87 3.56 2.53
CA ALA A 29 -4.84 3.42 1.55
C ALA A 29 -4.58 4.76 0.88
N PHE A 30 -3.32 4.97 0.56
CA PHE A 30 -2.82 6.11 -0.19
C PHE A 30 -1.91 5.60 -1.29
N LYS A 31 -1.85 6.37 -2.38
CA LYS A 31 -0.79 6.25 -3.36
C LYS A 31 0.28 7.28 -3.08
N TRP A 32 1.51 6.83 -2.96
CA TRP A 32 2.71 7.63 -2.92
C TRP A 32 3.18 7.96 -4.33
N ASN A 33 3.55 9.22 -4.54
CA ASN A 33 4.15 9.70 -5.78
C ASN A 33 5.63 10.00 -5.55
N SER A 34 6.49 9.10 -6.01
CA SER A 34 7.95 9.23 -5.87
C SER A 34 8.54 10.33 -6.76
N THR A 35 7.81 10.84 -7.75
CA THR A 35 8.34 11.79 -8.76
C THR A 35 8.91 13.07 -8.15
N TYR A 36 8.30 13.56 -7.07
CA TYR A 36 8.67 14.84 -6.46
C TYR A 36 9.85 14.75 -5.47
N THR A 37 10.08 13.57 -4.88
CA THR A 37 11.11 13.38 -3.84
C THR A 37 12.23 12.43 -4.26
N GLY A 38 12.02 11.65 -5.32
CA GLY A 38 12.88 10.53 -5.70
C GLY A 38 12.78 9.32 -4.76
N LEU A 39 12.03 9.41 -3.66
CA LEU A 39 11.96 8.33 -2.67
C LEU A 39 10.98 7.25 -3.10
N HIS A 40 11.43 6.00 -3.07
CA HIS A 40 10.56 4.85 -3.17
C HIS A 40 9.67 4.73 -1.92
N ARG A 41 8.43 4.25 -2.06
CA ARG A 41 7.48 4.18 -0.93
C ARG A 41 8.01 3.38 0.27
N ASP A 42 8.86 2.38 0.03
CA ASP A 42 9.37 1.54 1.12
C ASP A 42 10.24 2.35 2.08
N VAL A 43 11.02 3.31 1.56
CA VAL A 43 11.82 4.25 2.35
C VAL A 43 10.91 5.15 3.15
N VAL A 44 9.84 5.64 2.53
CA VAL A 44 8.84 6.49 3.20
C VAL A 44 8.13 5.73 4.32
N VAL A 45 7.74 4.47 4.09
CA VAL A 45 7.11 3.64 5.13
C VAL A 45 8.09 3.34 6.27
N ASP A 46 9.36 3.03 5.96
CA ASP A 46 10.37 2.82 7.00
C ASP A 46 10.58 4.09 7.85
N ALA A 47 10.59 5.26 7.21
CA ALA A 47 10.69 6.54 7.89
C ALA A 47 9.43 6.86 8.74
N LEU A 48 8.23 6.57 8.24
CA LEU A 48 6.99 6.70 9.02
C LEU A 48 7.04 5.84 10.28
N ILE A 49 7.48 4.58 10.15
CA ILE A 49 7.64 3.67 11.29
C ILE A 49 8.67 4.22 12.29
N ALA A 50 9.77 4.81 11.81
CA ALA A 50 10.78 5.44 12.66
C ALA A 50 10.25 6.69 13.40
N GLU A 51 9.31 7.43 12.80
CA GLU A 51 8.58 8.54 13.45
C GLU A 51 7.48 8.04 14.41
N GLY A 52 7.31 6.73 14.57
CA GLY A 52 6.30 6.13 15.45
C GLY A 52 4.93 5.97 14.82
N ILE A 53 4.81 6.12 13.49
CA ILE A 53 3.56 5.95 12.74
C ILE A 53 3.51 4.53 12.13
N PRO A 54 2.65 3.63 12.62
CA PRO A 54 2.50 2.30 12.04
C PRO A 54 1.91 2.38 10.63
N ALA A 55 2.67 1.92 9.64
CA ALA A 55 2.26 1.86 8.24
C ALA A 55 2.71 0.54 7.60
N PHE A 56 2.06 0.15 6.49
CA PHE A 56 2.41 -1.07 5.75
C PHE A 56 2.68 -0.79 4.27
N LYS A 57 3.65 -1.52 3.70
CA LYS A 57 4.20 -1.36 2.33
C LYS A 57 3.34 -1.98 1.22
N GLY A 58 2.13 -2.42 1.56
CA GLY A 58 1.24 -3.16 0.67
C GLY A 58 1.34 -4.68 0.83
N TYR A 59 0.91 -5.39 -0.21
CA TYR A 59 0.82 -6.85 -0.21
C TYR A 59 2.05 -7.47 -0.86
N HIS A 60 2.49 -8.63 -0.36
CA HIS A 60 3.67 -9.32 -0.90
C HIS A 60 3.52 -9.84 -2.33
N ARG A 61 2.28 -10.06 -2.80
CA ARG A 61 1.99 -10.59 -4.14
C ARG A 61 0.60 -10.20 -4.60
N LEU A 62 0.41 -10.15 -5.91
CA LEU A 62 -0.91 -10.03 -6.52
C LEU A 62 -1.65 -11.38 -6.49
N MET A 63 -2.97 -11.34 -6.63
CA MET A 63 -3.79 -12.56 -6.63
C MET A 63 -3.48 -13.49 -7.82
N CYS A 64 -3.20 -12.93 -9.00
CA CYS A 64 -2.80 -13.71 -10.17
C CYS A 64 -1.47 -14.47 -9.97
N ASP A 65 -0.59 -14.00 -9.08
CA ASP A 65 0.67 -14.67 -8.77
C ASP A 65 0.51 -15.88 -7.85
N HIS A 66 -0.64 -15.98 -7.18
CA HIS A 66 -0.87 -16.98 -6.16
C HIS A 66 -0.85 -18.39 -6.80
N PRO A 67 -0.04 -19.34 -6.29
CA PRO A 67 0.13 -20.66 -6.91
C PRO A 67 -1.17 -21.44 -7.13
N MET A 68 -2.17 -21.24 -6.28
CA MET A 68 -3.50 -21.85 -6.44
C MET A 68 -4.24 -21.41 -7.70
N PHE A 69 -4.06 -20.16 -8.16
CA PHE A 69 -4.67 -19.68 -9.39
C PHE A 69 -3.94 -20.23 -10.62
N LYS A 70 -2.60 -20.26 -10.58
CA LYS A 70 -1.76 -20.92 -11.60
C LYS A 70 -2.10 -22.40 -11.77
N ARG A 71 -2.32 -23.11 -10.66
CA ARG A 71 -2.77 -24.52 -10.65
C ARG A 71 -4.28 -24.70 -10.89
N LYS A 72 -5.07 -23.63 -10.99
CA LYS A 72 -6.53 -23.65 -11.16
C LYS A 72 -7.26 -24.47 -10.07
N ILE A 73 -6.82 -24.37 -8.82
CA ILE A 73 -7.41 -25.04 -7.64
C ILE A 73 -7.99 -24.06 -6.60
N ALA A 74 -8.07 -22.76 -6.92
CA ALA A 74 -8.54 -21.75 -5.97
C ALA A 74 -9.99 -21.97 -5.48
N PHE A 75 -10.80 -22.68 -6.26
CA PHE A 75 -12.22 -22.96 -5.96
C PHE A 75 -12.51 -24.46 -5.73
N GLY A 76 -11.47 -25.26 -5.46
CA GLY A 76 -11.59 -26.70 -5.21
C GLY A 76 -10.75 -27.54 -6.17
N SER A 77 -10.54 -28.81 -5.82
CA SER A 77 -9.71 -29.75 -6.58
C SER A 77 -10.27 -30.12 -7.95
N ASN A 78 -11.58 -29.96 -8.15
CA ASN A 78 -12.29 -30.39 -9.37
C ASN A 78 -12.43 -29.26 -10.42
N SER A 79 -11.65 -28.17 -10.28
CA SER A 79 -11.67 -27.05 -11.24
C SER A 79 -13.05 -26.40 -11.44
N TYR A 80 -13.95 -26.52 -10.48
CA TYR A 80 -15.26 -25.88 -10.45
C TYR A 80 -15.17 -24.62 -9.58
N PRO A 81 -15.72 -23.44 -9.94
CA PRO A 81 -16.47 -23.08 -11.14
C PRO A 81 -15.60 -22.25 -12.11
N TRP A 82 -14.53 -22.83 -12.67
CA TRP A 82 -13.87 -22.17 -13.80
C TRP A 82 -14.76 -22.34 -15.03
N ILE A 83 -15.79 -21.50 -15.13
CA ILE A 83 -16.71 -21.40 -16.28
C ILE A 83 -15.91 -21.18 -17.56
N ASP A 84 -14.79 -20.46 -17.44
CA ASP A 84 -13.81 -20.28 -18.50
C ASP A 84 -12.45 -20.89 -18.09
N LYS A 85 -12.02 -21.92 -18.84
CA LYS A 85 -10.72 -22.57 -18.66
C LYS A 85 -9.61 -21.93 -19.51
N SER A 86 -9.95 -21.01 -20.41
CA SER A 86 -9.04 -20.41 -21.37
C SER A 86 -8.03 -19.46 -20.73
N ILE A 87 -8.36 -18.90 -19.56
CA ILE A 87 -7.45 -17.98 -18.86
C ILE A 87 -6.17 -18.70 -18.43
N ASP A 88 -5.03 -18.15 -18.81
CA ASP A 88 -3.72 -18.54 -18.33
C ASP A 88 -3.21 -17.53 -17.30
N TYR A 89 -3.20 -17.94 -16.03
CA TYR A 89 -2.68 -17.13 -14.92
C TYR A 89 -1.17 -16.91 -14.95
N HIS A 90 -0.44 -17.60 -15.84
CA HIS A 90 0.97 -17.32 -16.09
C HIS A 90 1.18 -16.07 -16.96
N GLU A 91 0.17 -15.65 -17.74
CA GLU A 91 0.27 -14.58 -18.73
C GLU A 91 -0.65 -13.37 -18.42
N VAL A 92 -1.17 -13.28 -17.19
CA VAL A 92 -2.06 -12.18 -16.80
C VAL A 92 -1.29 -10.86 -16.69
N SER A 93 -1.58 -9.95 -17.62
CA SER A 93 -1.06 -8.57 -17.61
C SER A 93 -1.92 -7.66 -16.74
N VAL A 94 -1.34 -7.18 -15.63
CA VAL A 94 -1.98 -6.27 -14.67
C VAL A 94 -1.04 -5.10 -14.28
N PRO A 95 -0.61 -4.27 -15.25
CA PRO A 95 0.45 -3.27 -15.05
C PRO A 95 0.11 -2.26 -13.96
N ASN A 96 -1.15 -1.81 -13.88
CA ASN A 96 -1.58 -0.87 -12.85
C ASN A 96 -1.53 -1.48 -11.44
N ALA A 97 -1.89 -2.76 -11.30
CA ALA A 97 -1.84 -3.43 -10.01
C ALA A 97 -0.40 -3.69 -9.58
N ARG A 98 0.48 -4.05 -10.52
CA ARG A 98 1.93 -4.17 -10.32
C ARG A 98 2.51 -2.86 -9.83
N GLN A 99 2.31 -1.79 -10.59
CA GLN A 99 2.79 -0.45 -10.24
C GLN A 99 2.30 -0.02 -8.85
N LEU A 100 1.02 -0.22 -8.56
CA LEU A 100 0.47 0.11 -7.25
C LEU A 100 1.16 -0.67 -6.13
N VAL A 101 1.19 -2.00 -6.21
CA VAL A 101 1.73 -2.86 -5.15
C VAL A 101 3.25 -2.75 -5.02
N GLU A 102 3.97 -2.52 -6.11
CA GLU A 102 5.43 -2.56 -6.15
C GLU A 102 6.08 -1.19 -6.03
N ASN A 103 5.34 -0.08 -6.21
CA ASN A 103 5.93 1.27 -6.15
C ASN A 103 5.13 2.30 -5.35
N GLU A 104 3.79 2.23 -5.30
CA GLU A 104 2.97 3.38 -4.86
C GLU A 104 2.18 3.16 -3.56
N PHE A 105 1.82 1.93 -3.20
CA PHE A 105 0.84 1.70 -2.13
C PHE A 105 1.40 1.91 -0.70
N ILE A 106 0.81 2.84 0.05
CA ILE A 106 1.00 2.97 1.50
C ILE A 106 -0.33 2.76 2.18
N GLY A 107 -0.38 1.90 3.19
CA GLY A 107 -1.61 1.69 3.95
C GLY A 107 -1.44 1.83 5.45
N PHE A 108 -2.57 2.11 6.09
CA PHE A 108 -2.70 2.29 7.53
C PHE A 108 -3.84 1.39 8.00
N LEU A 109 -3.55 0.53 8.98
CA LEU A 109 -4.50 -0.46 9.50
C LEU A 109 -5.17 -0.04 10.81
N GLN A 110 -4.69 1.04 11.42
CA GLN A 110 -5.08 1.48 12.76
C GLN A 110 -5.57 2.93 12.70
N ILE A 111 -6.75 3.14 12.09
CA ILE A 111 -7.33 4.49 11.90
C ILE A 111 -8.71 4.63 12.51
N GLY A 112 -9.19 3.56 13.15
CA GLY A 112 -10.44 3.56 13.90
C GLY A 112 -10.24 4.04 15.35
N TYR A 113 -11.31 3.91 16.12
CA TYR A 113 -11.33 4.16 17.55
C TYR A 113 -10.21 3.39 18.29
N PRO A 114 -9.54 3.98 19.33
CA PRO A 114 -9.84 5.25 19.99
C PRO A 114 -9.10 6.48 19.42
N ASN A 115 -8.52 6.38 18.22
CA ASN A 115 -7.76 7.49 17.62
C ASN A 115 -8.64 8.74 17.42
N LYS A 116 -8.00 9.90 17.52
CA LYS A 116 -8.56 11.25 17.43
C LYS A 116 -7.94 12.00 16.26
N GLU A 117 -8.45 13.21 16.00
CA GLU A 117 -7.91 14.08 14.95
C GLU A 117 -6.43 14.42 15.17
N ILE A 118 -5.99 14.57 16.44
CA ILE A 118 -4.57 14.82 16.75
C ILE A 118 -3.67 13.67 16.30
N ASP A 119 -4.12 12.42 16.38
CA ASP A 119 -3.34 11.27 15.88
C ASP A 119 -3.22 11.31 14.35
N MET A 120 -4.21 11.90 13.65
CA MET A 120 -4.14 12.14 12.21
C MET A 120 -3.18 13.29 11.88
N ASP A 121 -3.02 14.26 12.77
CA ASP A 121 -2.06 15.36 12.63
C ASP A 121 -0.62 14.86 12.72
N ASP A 122 -0.37 13.85 13.57
CA ASP A 122 0.94 13.21 13.67
C ASP A 122 1.32 12.53 12.34
N ILE A 123 0.38 11.86 11.68
CA ILE A 123 0.60 11.26 10.35
C ILE A 123 0.98 12.35 9.33
N ILE A 124 0.23 13.45 9.27
CA ILE A 124 0.50 14.56 8.33
C ILE A 124 1.87 15.19 8.64
N SER A 125 2.18 15.40 9.91
CA SER A 125 3.44 16.00 10.37
C SER A 125 4.64 15.11 10.01
N ALA A 126 4.51 13.79 10.16
CA ALA A 126 5.52 12.83 9.76
C ALA A 126 5.78 12.89 8.24
N PHE A 127 4.73 12.90 7.41
CA PHE A 127 4.91 13.05 5.95
C PHE A 127 5.62 14.35 5.58
N LYS A 128 5.22 15.49 6.17
CA LYS A 128 5.88 16.78 5.92
C LYS A 128 7.35 16.75 6.30
N LYS A 129 7.68 16.13 7.44
CA LYS A 129 9.06 15.97 7.90
C LYS A 129 9.87 15.10 6.92
N ILE A 130 9.32 13.97 6.48
CA ILE A 130 9.96 13.07 5.52
C ILE A 130 10.22 13.79 4.19
N ILE A 131 9.21 14.47 3.65
CA ILE A 131 9.33 15.23 2.39
C ILE A 131 10.39 16.33 2.52
N LYS A 132 10.39 17.10 3.62
CA LYS A 132 11.38 18.14 3.87
C LYS A 132 12.82 17.62 3.92
N ASN A 133 13.00 16.36 4.34
CA ASN A 133 14.31 15.73 4.50
C ASN A 133 14.58 14.64 3.45
N SER A 134 13.88 14.68 2.30
CA SER A 134 13.98 13.62 1.28
C SER A 134 15.42 13.39 0.82
N ASP A 135 16.21 14.46 0.70
CA ASP A 135 17.59 14.38 0.26
C ASP A 135 18.47 13.51 1.17
N SER A 136 18.23 13.58 2.49
CA SER A 136 18.96 12.77 3.47
C SER A 136 18.59 11.29 3.42
N LEU A 137 17.44 10.96 2.82
CA LEU A 137 16.91 9.61 2.72
C LEU A 137 17.21 8.93 1.38
N MET A 138 17.75 9.66 0.38
CA MET A 138 18.00 9.10 -0.96
C MET A 138 18.90 7.86 -0.96
N ASN A 139 19.86 7.80 -0.03
CA ASN A 139 20.80 6.68 0.08
C ASN A 139 20.35 5.59 1.06
N TYR A 140 19.13 5.69 1.60
CA TYR A 140 18.60 4.69 2.51
C TYR A 140 18.09 3.48 1.73
N GLU A 141 18.62 2.30 2.06
CA GLU A 141 18.17 1.03 1.50
C GLU A 141 17.21 0.32 2.47
N SER A 142 15.96 0.15 2.05
CA SER A 142 14.98 -0.62 2.81
C SER A 142 15.40 -2.09 2.91
N LYS A 143 15.52 -2.58 4.13
CA LYS A 143 15.85 -3.99 4.40
C LYS A 143 14.66 -4.88 4.05
N THR A 144 14.85 -5.82 3.13
CA THR A 144 13.91 -6.93 2.95
C THR A 144 14.21 -7.99 4.00
N ILE A 145 13.31 -8.15 4.97
CA ILE A 145 13.43 -9.22 5.96
C ILE A 145 12.82 -10.48 5.35
N THR A 146 13.67 -11.41 4.89
CA THR A 146 13.22 -12.76 4.55
C THR A 146 13.08 -13.56 5.84
N LEU A 147 11.84 -13.70 6.33
CA LEU A 147 11.55 -14.59 7.44
C LEU A 147 11.49 -16.03 6.93
N ASN A 148 12.54 -16.81 7.21
CA ASN A 148 12.58 -18.23 6.89
C ASN A 148 11.83 -19.02 7.98
N ILE A 149 10.51 -18.86 8.01
CA ILE A 149 9.63 -19.63 8.89
C ILE A 149 9.43 -20.97 8.20
N GLY A 150 10.34 -21.90 8.46
CA GLY A 150 10.42 -23.22 7.82
C GLY A 150 9.03 -23.82 7.59
N ARG A 151 8.67 -23.96 6.33
CA ARG A 151 7.53 -24.73 5.84
C ARG A 151 8.04 -25.79 4.90
#